data_AF-A0A958J625-F1
#
_entry.id   AF-A0A958J625-F1
#
_cell.length_a   1.000
_cell.length_b   1.000
_cell.length_c   1.000
_cell.angle_alpha   90.00
_cell.angle_beta   90.00
_cell.angle_gamma   90.00
#
_symmetry.space_group_name_H-M   'P 1'
#
loop_
_entity.id
_entity.type
_entity.pdbx_description
1 polymer ?
#
loop_
_entity_poly.entity_id
_entity_poly.type
_entity_poly.pdbx_seq_one_letter_code
_entity_poly.pdbx_strand_id
1 'polypeptide(L)'
;QMCIDGSQRLFVSDPAQSAVVVFDYLGNFVSNLSHPDLNAPAGMCWGEDQHLYVVNRGTAEIFVFSKTLAFRGLISLKNYVDEIVDVGLQQEQNQPSKRLYALTRNGCLVFRVTETPK
;
A
#
# COMPACT_ATOMS: atom_id res chain seq x y z
N GLN A 1 -3.07 -0.17 10.72
CA GLN A 1 -1.61 -0.34 10.52
C GLN A 1 -0.98 1.03 10.28
N MET A 2 0.34 1.16 10.40
CA MET A 2 1.02 2.41 10.12
C MET A 2 2.35 2.21 9.37
N CYS A 3 2.73 3.21 8.58
CA CYS A 3 4.05 3.29 7.95
C CYS A 3 4.53 4.75 7.88
N ILE A 4 5.81 4.96 7.57
CA ILE A 4 6.44 6.29 7.50
C ILE A 4 7.07 6.44 6.12
N ASP A 5 7.01 7.64 5.54
CA ASP A 5 7.72 7.96 4.29
C ASP A 5 9.13 8.54 4.53
N GLY A 6 9.89 8.76 3.44
CA GLY A 6 11.22 9.38 3.52
C GLY A 6 11.23 10.83 4.03
N SER A 7 10.07 11.48 4.15
CA SER A 7 9.90 12.85 4.65
C SER A 7 9.33 12.88 6.09
N GLN A 8 9.31 11.74 6.79
CA GLN A 8 8.80 11.59 8.16
C GLN A 8 7.31 11.89 8.33
N ARG A 9 6.51 11.77 7.27
CA ARG A 9 5.05 11.74 7.41
C ARG A 9 4.63 10.36 7.88
N LEU A 10 3.71 10.32 8.84
CA LEU A 10 3.13 9.10 9.37
C LEU A 10 1.79 8.82 8.66
N PHE A 11 1.63 7.59 8.18
CA PHE A 11 0.42 7.12 7.50
C PHE A 11 -0.25 6.08 8.37
N VAL A 12 -1.55 6.21 8.59
CA VAL A 12 -2.34 5.28 9.42
C VAL A 12 -3.58 4.85 8.65
N SER A 13 -3.78 3.55 8.46
CA SER A 13 -5.05 3.06 7.90
C SER A 13 -6.18 3.24 8.90
N ASP A 14 -7.27 3.86 8.44
CA ASP A 14 -8.52 3.99 9.17
C ASP A 14 -9.68 3.42 8.32
N PRO A 15 -10.03 2.13 8.52
CA PRO A 15 -11.16 1.52 7.84
C PRO A 15 -12.51 2.19 8.14
N ALA A 16 -12.68 2.82 9.30
CA ALA A 16 -13.94 3.47 9.65
C ALA A 16 -14.13 4.78 8.85
N GLN A 17 -13.03 5.41 8.44
CA GLN A 17 -13.04 6.58 7.55
C GLN A 17 -12.88 6.24 6.07
N SER A 18 -12.71 4.97 5.70
CA SER A 18 -12.37 4.56 4.33
C SER A 18 -11.17 5.33 3.78
N ALA A 19 -10.18 5.60 4.62
CA ALA A 19 -9.05 6.46 4.29
C ALA A 19 -7.75 6.03 4.97
N VAL A 20 -6.64 6.54 4.44
CA VAL A 20 -5.37 6.60 5.16
C VAL A 20 -5.21 8.01 5.70
N VAL A 21 -5.12 8.13 7.02
CA VAL A 21 -4.91 9.40 7.71
C VAL A 21 -3.42 9.70 7.74
N VAL A 22 -3.05 10.92 7.38
CA VAL A 22 -1.65 11.37 7.29
C VAL A 22 -1.38 12.38 8.40
N PHE A 23 -0.29 12.15 9.13
CA PHE A 23 0.21 13.03 10.17
C PHE A 23 1.64 13.47 9.85
N ASP A 24 2.07 14.58 10.45
CA ASP A 24 3.49 14.93 10.51
C ASP A 24 4.21 14.14 11.62
N TYR A 25 5.52 14.30 11.74
CA TYR A 25 6.34 13.59 12.74
C TYR A 25 6.04 14.00 14.20
N LEU A 26 5.34 15.11 14.41
CA LEU A 26 4.87 15.57 15.72
C LEU A 26 3.48 14.99 16.07
N GLY A 27 2.84 14.29 15.13
CA GLY A 27 1.50 13.74 15.28
C GLY A 27 0.39 14.73 14.94
N ASN A 28 0.68 15.88 14.33
CA ASN A 28 -0.35 16.80 13.85
C ASN A 28 -1.01 16.22 12.61
N PHE A 29 -2.34 16.33 12.52
CA PHE A 29 -3.08 15.96 11.32
C PHE A 29 -2.66 16.81 10.12
N VAL A 30 -2.39 16.16 8.99
CA VAL A 30 -2.01 16.79 7.72
C VAL A 30 -3.13 16.67 6.69
N SER A 31 -3.57 15.45 6.42
CA SER A 31 -4.62 15.19 5.41
C SER A 31 -5.21 13.79 5.53
N ASN A 32 -6.30 13.55 4.80
CA ASN A 32 -6.81 12.21 4.50
C ASN A 32 -6.49 11.85 3.05
N LEU A 33 -5.99 10.63 2.84
CA LEU A 33 -5.83 10.01 1.54
C LEU A 33 -6.95 8.99 1.33
N SER A 34 -7.86 9.29 0.42
CA SER A 34 -9.00 8.45 0.08
C SER A 34 -9.09 8.23 -1.43
N HIS A 35 -9.76 7.16 -1.82
CA HIS A 35 -10.16 6.87 -3.20
C HIS A 35 -11.59 6.31 -3.17
N PRO A 36 -12.47 6.60 -4.16
CA PRO A 36 -13.85 6.12 -4.15
C PRO A 36 -13.99 4.60 -3.94
N ASP A 37 -13.04 3.84 -4.49
CA ASP A 37 -13.01 2.37 -4.39
C ASP A 37 -12.18 1.83 -3.21
N LEU A 38 -11.51 2.68 -2.43
CA LEU A 38 -10.75 2.28 -1.24
C LEU A 38 -11.65 2.35 -0.01
N ASN A 39 -12.28 1.24 0.36
CA ASN A 39 -13.31 1.20 1.39
C ASN A 39 -12.88 0.53 2.71
N ALA A 40 -11.86 -0.31 2.68
CA ALA A 40 -11.34 -0.99 3.87
C ALA A 40 -9.80 -1.01 3.87
N PRO A 41 -9.15 0.17 3.94
CA PRO A 41 -7.69 0.25 4.02
C PRO A 41 -7.18 -0.53 5.23
N ALA A 42 -6.27 -1.47 5.00
CA ALA A 42 -5.71 -2.34 6.04
C ALA A 42 -4.20 -2.19 6.10
N GLY A 43 -3.44 -3.24 5.81
CA GLY A 43 -1.99 -3.14 5.83
C GLY A 43 -1.42 -2.30 4.69
N MET A 44 -0.23 -1.77 4.95
CA MET A 44 0.38 -0.77 4.09
C MET A 44 1.89 -0.74 4.24
N CYS A 45 2.55 -0.36 3.16
CA CYS A 45 4.00 -0.23 3.12
C CYS A 45 4.40 0.95 2.22
N TRP A 46 5.36 1.75 2.69
CA TRP A 46 6.04 2.73 1.86
C TRP A 46 7.24 2.05 1.18
N GLY A 47 7.21 1.95 -0.15
CA GLY A 47 8.26 1.32 -0.93
C GLY A 47 9.48 2.21 -1.14
N GLU A 48 10.63 1.59 -1.44
CA GLU A 48 11.86 2.29 -1.84
C GLU A 48 11.69 3.08 -3.15
N ASP A 49 10.70 2.70 -3.96
CA ASP A 49 10.28 3.39 -5.18
C ASP A 49 9.46 4.67 -4.92
N GLN A 50 9.33 5.07 -3.65
CA GLN A 50 8.59 6.25 -3.22
C GLN A 50 7.10 6.17 -3.55
N HIS A 51 6.54 4.97 -3.54
CA HIS A 51 5.12 4.72 -3.63
C HIS A 51 4.56 4.15 -2.33
N LEU A 52 3.33 4.55 -2.00
CA LEU A 52 2.56 3.97 -0.91
C LEU A 52 1.67 2.85 -1.47
N TYR A 53 1.78 1.68 -0.85
CA TYR A 53 0.98 0.51 -1.14
C TYR A 53 -0.03 0.33 -0.02
N VAL A 54 -1.32 0.33 -0.34
CA VAL A 54 -2.41 0.21 0.64
C VAL A 54 -3.28 -0.97 0.26
N VAL A 55 -3.35 -1.96 1.13
CA VAL A 55 -4.29 -3.07 0.99
C VAL A 55 -5.71 -2.55 1.16
N ASN A 56 -6.58 -2.83 0.19
CA ASN A 56 -8.01 -2.75 0.37
C ASN A 56 -8.56 -4.14 0.69
N ARG A 57 -8.80 -4.39 1.97
CA ARG A 57 -9.15 -5.72 2.49
C ARG A 57 -10.46 -6.26 1.88
N GLY A 58 -11.42 -5.38 1.61
CA GLY A 58 -12.74 -5.75 1.09
C GLY A 58 -12.73 -6.24 -0.36
N THR A 59 -11.64 -6.00 -1.10
CA THR A 59 -11.57 -6.32 -2.54
C THR A 59 -10.33 -7.11 -2.95
N ALA A 60 -9.47 -7.55 -2.02
CA ALA A 60 -8.19 -8.20 -2.36
C ALA A 60 -7.36 -7.42 -3.40
N GLU A 61 -7.39 -6.09 -3.29
CA GLU A 61 -6.64 -5.17 -4.15
C GLU A 61 -5.62 -4.41 -3.32
N ILE A 62 -4.52 -4.02 -3.95
CA ILE A 62 -3.49 -3.17 -3.35
C ILE A 62 -3.45 -1.88 -4.17
N PHE A 63 -3.90 -0.79 -3.57
CA PHE A 63 -3.86 0.54 -4.17
C PHE A 63 -2.44 1.09 -4.10
N VAL A 64 -2.00 1.72 -5.19
CA VAL A 64 -0.68 2.32 -5.30
C VAL A 64 -0.83 3.83 -5.47
N PHE A 65 -0.19 4.58 -4.57
CA PHE A 65 -0.17 6.03 -4.60
C PHE A 65 1.25 6.55 -4.76
N SER A 66 1.39 7.70 -5.43
CA SER A 66 2.67 8.37 -5.61
C SER A 66 3.23 8.93 -4.30
N LYS A 67 4.49 9.37 -4.30
CA LYS A 67 5.05 10.18 -3.19
C LYS A 67 4.22 11.42 -2.83
N THR A 68 3.55 12.00 -3.83
CA THR A 68 2.65 13.15 -3.69
C THR A 68 1.20 12.73 -3.44
N LEU A 69 0.99 11.45 -3.11
CA LEU A 69 -0.29 10.83 -2.79
C LEU A 69 -1.30 10.81 -3.95
N ALA A 70 -0.83 10.95 -5.19
CA ALA A 70 -1.68 10.80 -6.38
C ALA A 70 -1.87 9.32 -6.71
N PHE A 71 -3.10 8.88 -6.99
CA PHE A 71 -3.38 7.50 -7.39
C PHE A 71 -2.60 7.12 -8.66
N ARG A 72 -1.94 5.96 -8.64
CA ARG A 72 -1.15 5.42 -9.76
C ARG A 72 -1.81 4.22 -10.42
N GLY A 73 -2.60 3.47 -9.66
CA GLY A 73 -3.21 2.22 -10.11
C GLY A 73 -3.42 1.26 -8.94
N LEU A 74 -3.84 0.05 -9.26
CA LEU A 74 -4.02 -1.02 -8.29
C LEU A 74 -3.42 -2.34 -8.79
N ILE A 75 -3.05 -3.20 -7.85
CA ILE A 75 -2.66 -4.58 -8.09
C ILE A 75 -3.79 -5.46 -7.57
N SER A 76 -4.48 -6.18 -8.45
CA SER A 76 -5.59 -7.05 -8.06
C SER A 76 -5.11 -8.48 -7.84
N LEU A 77 -5.39 -9.05 -6.68
CA LEU A 77 -5.08 -10.44 -6.36
C LEU A 77 -6.34 -11.32 -6.24
N LYS A 78 -7.51 -10.83 -6.70
CA LYS A 78 -8.80 -11.54 -6.62
C LYS A 78 -8.79 -12.94 -7.26
N ASN A 79 -7.93 -13.17 -8.26
CA ASN A 79 -7.79 -14.49 -8.90
C ASN A 79 -6.92 -15.48 -8.09
N TYR A 80 -6.30 -15.02 -7.01
CA TYR A 80 -5.41 -15.81 -6.16
C TYR A 80 -5.97 -15.97 -4.74
N VAL A 81 -6.59 -14.92 -4.19
CA VAL A 81 -7.08 -14.85 -2.81
C VAL A 81 -8.33 -13.99 -2.69
N ASP A 82 -9.15 -14.29 -1.69
CA ASP A 82 -10.34 -13.51 -1.34
C ASP A 82 -10.04 -12.34 -0.39
N GLU A 83 -8.95 -12.42 0.37
CA GLU A 83 -8.61 -11.42 1.39
C GLU A 83 -7.08 -11.24 1.49
N ILE A 84 -6.67 -9.98 1.53
CA ILE A 84 -5.30 -9.57 1.89
C ILE A 84 -5.40 -8.79 3.19
N VAL A 85 -4.47 -9.04 4.11
CA VAL A 85 -4.40 -8.38 5.41
C VAL A 85 -3.33 -7.30 5.40
N ASP A 86 -2.14 -7.63 4.87
CA ASP A 86 -0.98 -6.74 4.88
C ASP A 86 -0.09 -6.95 3.65
N VAL A 87 0.76 -5.96 3.36
CA VAL A 87 1.66 -5.95 2.21
C VAL A 87 3.07 -5.54 2.64
N GLY A 88 4.07 -6.25 2.13
CA GLY A 88 5.48 -5.91 2.26
C GLY A 88 6.14 -5.83 0.89
N LEU A 89 7.19 -5.02 0.78
CA LEU A 89 7.97 -4.87 -0.44
C LEU A 89 9.46 -5.06 -0.16
N GLN A 90 10.15 -5.58 -1.16
CA GLN A 90 11.61 -5.64 -1.20
C GLN A 90 12.08 -5.35 -2.61
N GLN A 91 12.90 -4.32 -2.79
CA GLN A 91 13.57 -4.09 -4.07
C GLN A 91 14.58 -5.22 -4.33
N GLU A 92 14.55 -5.84 -5.51
CA GLU A 92 15.57 -6.83 -5.86
C GLU A 92 16.87 -6.10 -6.23
N GLN A 93 17.98 -6.45 -5.57
CA GLN A 93 19.29 -5.87 -5.90
C GLN A 93 19.64 -6.14 -7.36
N ASN A 94 20.16 -5.12 -8.03
CA ASN A 94 20.58 -5.18 -9.44
C ASN A 94 19.47 -5.59 -10.43
N GLN A 95 18.20 -5.46 -10.05
CA GLN A 95 17.07 -5.69 -10.96
C GLN A 95 16.07 -4.53 -10.89
N PRO A 96 15.38 -4.22 -12.00
CA PRO A 96 14.29 -3.24 -12.01
C PRO A 96 13.02 -3.78 -11.34
N SER A 97 13.02 -5.05 -10.92
CA SER A 97 11.86 -5.70 -10.32
C SER A 97 11.90 -5.62 -8.80
N LYS A 98 10.72 -5.71 -8.19
CA LYS A 98 10.55 -5.81 -6.73
C LYS A 98 9.74 -7.04 -6.38
N ARG A 99 9.95 -7.56 -5.17
CA ARG A 99 9.10 -8.59 -4.59
C ARG A 99 7.99 -7.93 -3.78
N LEU A 100 6.77 -8.35 -4.06
CA LEU A 100 5.58 -8.02 -3.29
C LEU A 100 5.15 -9.23 -2.48
N TYR A 101 5.13 -9.05 -1.17
CA TYR A 101 4.67 -10.03 -0.19
C TYR A 101 3.25 -9.64 0.20
N ALA A 102 2.26 -10.44 -0.20
CA ALA A 102 0.87 -10.24 0.19
C ALA A 102 0.53 -11.24 1.30
N LEU A 103 0.30 -10.71 2.50
CA LEU A 103 -0.07 -11.50 3.68
C LEU A 103 -1.58 -11.72 3.70
N THR A 104 -1.95 -12.98 3.90
CA THR A 104 -3.34 -13.44 3.98
C THR A 104 -3.54 -14.16 5.32
N ARG A 105 -4.77 -14.60 5.60
CA ARG A 105 -5.03 -15.43 6.80
C ARG A 105 -4.29 -16.78 6.79
N ASN A 106 -4.02 -17.33 5.61
CA ASN A 106 -3.58 -18.70 5.44
C ASN A 106 -2.14 -18.81 4.91
N GLY A 107 -1.45 -17.69 4.73
CA GLY A 107 -0.07 -17.69 4.23
C GLY A 107 0.34 -16.36 3.60
N CYS A 108 1.53 -16.38 3.01
CA CYS A 108 2.12 -15.25 2.30
C CYS A 108 2.30 -15.62 0.83
N LEU A 109 1.69 -14.84 -0.06
CA LEU A 109 1.96 -14.92 -1.49
C LEU A 109 3.13 -14.00 -1.82
N VAL A 110 4.00 -14.46 -2.74
CA VAL A 110 5.16 -13.68 -3.18
C VAL A 110 5.08 -13.50 -4.69
N PHE A 111 5.03 -12.25 -5.11
CA PHE A 111 4.96 -11.87 -6.52
C PHE A 111 6.21 -11.09 -6.90
N ARG A 112 6.69 -11.30 -8.12
CA ARG A 112 7.62 -10.37 -8.76
C ARG A 112 6.82 -9.32 -9.52
N VAL A 113 7.04 -8.05 -9.19
CA VAL A 113 6.41 -6.90 -9.83
C VAL A 113 7.46 -6.17 -10.65
N THR A 114 7.19 -5.98 -11.93
CA THR A 114 8.02 -5.21 -12.87
C THR A 114 7.31 -3.93 -13.24
N GLU A 115 8.01 -2.80 -13.23
CA GLU A 115 7.48 -1.58 -13.82
C GLU A 115 7.40 -1.76 -15.35
N THR A 116 6.25 -1.48 -15.93
CA THR A 116 6.13 -1.38 -17.39
C THR A 116 6.96 -0.18 -17.85
N PRO A 117 7.89 -0.35 -18.81
CA PRO A 117 8.56 0.80 -19.43
C PRO A 117 7.50 1.72 -20.03
N LYS A 118 7.64 3.03 -19.78
CA LYS A 118 6.85 4.05 -20.47
C LYS A 118 7.23 4.15 -21.93
#